data_AF-A0A2R6MZ48-F1
#
_entry.id   AF-A0A2R6MZ48-F1
#
_cell.length_a   1.000
_cell.length_b   1.000
_cell.length_c   1.000
_cell.angle_alpha   90.00
_cell.angle_beta   90.00
_cell.angle_gamma   90.00
#
_symmetry.space_group_name_H-M   'P 1'
#
loop_
_entity.id
_entity.type
_entity.pdbx_description
1 polymer ?
#
loop_
_entity_poly.entity_id
_entity_poly.type
_entity_poly.pdbx_seq_one_letter_code
_entity_poly.pdbx_strand_id
1 'polypeptide(L)' 'MSKGLIGTLQFAASVVVAVPVAAFGLFKFAEGAPLLGVLFLALAVGVVVFEEAITSPTDIPAAILERVGGRVVETPEDEE' A
#
# COMPACT_ATOMS: atom_id res chain seq x y z
N MET A 1 -18.26 6.87 6.87
CA MET A 1 -18.54 8.31 6.78
C MET A 1 -18.41 8.74 5.33
N SER A 2 -19.35 9.52 4.79
CA SER A 2 -19.19 10.12 3.45
C SER A 2 -18.01 11.11 3.49
N LYS A 3 -17.00 10.90 2.64
CA LYS A 3 -15.93 11.88 2.44
C LYS A 3 -16.57 13.22 2.08
N GLY A 4 -16.36 14.24 2.91
CA GLY A 4 -16.72 15.62 2.55
C GLY A 4 -15.90 16.08 1.35
N LEU A 5 -16.30 17.19 0.71
CA LEU A 5 -15.64 17.72 -0.50
C LEU A 5 -14.11 17.84 -0.33
N ILE A 6 -13.66 18.31 0.83
CA ILE A 6 -12.24 18.46 1.16
C ILE A 6 -11.53 17.10 1.17
N GLY A 7 -12.15 16.07 1.74
CA GLY A 7 -11.59 14.71 1.76
C GLY A 7 -11.48 14.09 0.36
N THR A 8 -12.43 14.40 -0.52
CA THR A 8 -12.36 13.98 -1.93
C THR A 8 -11.27 14.72 -2.69
N LEU A 9 -11.08 16.02 -2.44
CA LEU A 9 -10.01 16.81 -3.07
C LEU A 9 -8.62 16.38 -2.60
N GLN A 10 -8.47 16.06 -1.31
CA GLN A 10 -7.23 15.51 -0.76
C GLN A 10 -6.89 14.16 -1.41
N PHE A 11 -7.87 13.25 -1.47
CA PHE A 11 -7.70 11.98 -2.18
C PHE A 11 -7.37 12.18 -3.67
N ALA A 12 -8.01 13.12 -4.35
CA ALA A 12 -7.68 13.43 -5.74
C ALA A 12 -6.23 13.93 -5.87
N ALA A 13 -5.73 14.72 -4.91
CA ALA A 13 -4.34 15.18 -4.90
C ALA A 13 -3.34 14.03 -4.73
N SER A 14 -3.58 13.04 -3.85
CA SER A 14 -2.70 11.86 -3.77
C SER A 14 -2.75 11.01 -5.03
N VAL A 15 -3.93 10.85 -5.65
CA VAL A 15 -4.05 10.13 -6.93
C VAL A 15 -3.21 10.78 -8.03
N VAL A 16 -3.15 12.12 -8.10
CA VAL A 16 -2.30 12.83 -9.08
C VAL A 16 -0.83 12.43 -8.96
N VAL A 17 -0.34 12.17 -7.74
CA VAL A 17 1.04 11.71 -7.50
C VAL A 17 1.16 10.20 -7.74
N ALA A 18 0.16 9.41 -7.35
CA ALA A 18 0.21 7.95 -7.46
C ALA A 18 0.14 7.45 -8.92
N VAL A 19 -0.60 8.13 -9.80
CA VAL A 19 -0.77 7.74 -11.21
C VAL A 19 0.56 7.61 -11.96
N PRO A 20 1.46 8.62 -11.98
CA PRO A 20 2.74 8.47 -12.69
C PRO A 20 3.63 7.38 -12.08
N VAL A 21 3.57 7.17 -10.76
CA VAL A 21 4.32 6.10 -10.06
C VAL A 21 3.79 4.72 -10.47
N ALA A 22 2.46 4.55 -10.50
CA ALA A 22 1.82 3.32 -10.95
C ALA A 22 2.11 3.04 -12.42
N ALA A 23 2.02 4.06 -13.29
CA ALA A 23 2.32 3.93 -14.70
C ALA A 23 3.76 3.45 -14.93
N PHE A 24 4.74 4.03 -14.23
CA PHE A 24 6.13 3.57 -14.27
C PHE A 24 6.26 2.10 -13.82
N GLY A 25 5.59 1.72 -12.75
CA GLY A 25 5.57 0.33 -12.27
C GLY A 25 5.00 -0.64 -13.32
N LEU A 26 3.88 -0.30 -13.95
CA LEU A 26 3.27 -1.09 -15.02
C LEU A 26 4.21 -1.24 -16.22
N PHE A 27 4.88 -0.17 -16.66
CA PHE A 27 5.84 -0.25 -17.74
C PHE A 27 7.02 -1.14 -17.38
N LYS A 28 7.59 -1.01 -16.18
CA LYS A 28 8.69 -1.90 -15.74
C LYS A 28 8.27 -3.35 -15.63
N PHE A 29 7.05 -3.62 -15.19
CA PHE A 29 6.51 -4.96 -15.18
C PHE A 29 6.42 -5.53 -16.60
N ALA A 30 5.89 -4.74 -17.56
CA ALA A 30 5.75 -5.13 -18.96
C ALA A 30 7.10 -5.27 -19.70
N GLU A 31 8.13 -4.50 -19.30
CA GLU A 31 9.50 -4.55 -19.83
C GLU A 31 10.31 -5.76 -19.33
N GLY A 32 9.71 -6.65 -18.52
CA GLY A 32 10.39 -7.84 -18.00
C GLY A 32 11.18 -7.61 -16.71
N ALA A 33 10.94 -6.49 -16.02
CA ALA A 33 11.46 -6.21 -14.69
C ALA A 33 10.34 -6.30 -13.63
N PRO A 34 9.76 -7.49 -13.38
CA PRO A 34 8.55 -7.64 -12.58
C PRO A 34 8.76 -7.22 -11.12
N LEU A 35 9.93 -7.50 -10.53
CA LEU A 35 10.23 -7.11 -9.15
C LEU A 35 10.19 -5.58 -8.98
N LEU A 36 10.80 -4.86 -9.93
CA LEU A 36 10.80 -3.40 -9.92
C LEU A 36 9.39 -2.85 -10.21
N GLY A 37 8.67 -3.46 -11.15
CA GLY A 37 7.29 -3.08 -11.44
C GLY A 37 6.37 -3.22 -10.23
N VAL A 38 6.40 -4.38 -9.56
CA VAL A 38 5.63 -4.64 -8.34
C VAL A 38 6.01 -3.67 -7.21
N LEU A 39 7.30 -3.37 -7.04
CA LEU A 39 7.75 -2.41 -6.03
C LEU A 39 7.14 -1.03 -6.24
N PHE A 40 7.15 -0.52 -7.48
CA PHE A 40 6.56 0.78 -7.81
C PHE A 40 5.04 0.79 -7.72
N LEU A 41 4.38 -0.31 -8.08
CA LEU A 41 2.94 -0.46 -7.86
C LEU A 41 2.59 -0.44 -6.37
N ALA A 42 3.37 -1.14 -5.54
CA ALA A 42 3.19 -1.12 -4.09
C ALA A 42 3.42 0.29 -3.51
N LEU A 43 4.41 1.03 -4.02
CA LEU A 43 4.63 2.44 -3.66
C LEU A 43 3.43 3.31 -4.04
N ALA A 44 2.88 3.17 -5.25
CA ALA A 44 1.71 3.93 -5.67
C ALA A 44 0.49 3.65 -4.79
N VAL A 45 0.24 2.38 -4.44
CA VAL A 45 -0.79 2.01 -3.46
C VAL A 45 -0.48 2.63 -2.10
N GLY A 46 0.78 2.59 -1.66
CA GLY A 46 1.24 3.22 -0.43
C GLY A 46 0.90 4.71 -0.38
N VAL A 47 1.17 5.46 -1.44
CA VAL A 47 0.86 6.89 -1.54
C VAL A 47 -0.64 7.16 -1.34
N VAL A 48 -1.52 6.34 -1.93
CA VAL A 48 -2.98 6.51 -1.83
C VAL A 48 -3.52 6.08 -0.47
N VAL A 49 -3.03 4.95 0.05
CA VAL A 49 -3.51 4.37 1.32
C VAL A 49 -2.96 5.13 2.53
N PHE A 50 -1.77 5.72 2.43
CA PHE A 50 -1.14 6.46 3.51
C PHE A 50 -1.97 7.68 3.95
N GLU A 51 -2.66 8.36 3.04
CA GLU A 51 -3.57 9.46 3.40
C GLU A 51 -4.75 9.00 4.27
N GLU A 52 -5.30 7.82 3.98
CA GLU A 52 -6.39 7.24 4.77
C GLU A 52 -5.88 6.75 6.14
N ALA A 53 -4.60 6.33 6.20
CA ALA A 53 -4.00 5.73 7.36
C ALA A 53 -3.61 6.74 8.46
N ILE A 54 -3.04 7.88 8.07
CA ILE A 54 -2.50 8.88 9.01
C ILE A 54 -3.59 9.59 9.84
N THR A 55 -4.84 9.59 9.36
CA THR A 55 -5.97 10.18 10.12
C THR A 55 -6.51 9.28 11.22
N SER A 56 -6.06 8.02 11.31
CA SER A 56 -6.35 7.10 12.42
C SER A 56 -5.06 6.80 13.19
N PRO A 57 -4.64 7.69 14.11
CA PRO A 57 -3.32 7.62 14.76
C PRO A 57 -3.08 6.39 15.62
N THR A 58 -4.10 5.54 15.87
CA THR A 58 -4.04 4.49 16.91
C THR A 58 -4.18 3.06 16.38
N ASP A 59 -4.87 2.81 15.25
CA ASP A 59 -5.28 1.45 14.88
C ASP A 59 -4.36 0.73 13.88
N ILE A 60 -3.49 1.47 13.18
CA ILE A 60 -2.70 0.94 12.07
C ILE A 60 -1.37 0.30 12.51
N PRO A 61 -0.63 0.86 13.49
CA PRO A 61 0.58 0.21 13.97
C PRO A 61 0.27 -1.20 14.50
N ALA A 62 -0.81 -1.35 15.28
CA ALA A 62 -1.21 -2.61 15.88
C ALA A 62 -1.62 -3.67 14.84
N ALA A 63 -2.44 -3.29 13.85
CA ALA A 63 -2.91 -4.22 12.82
C ALA A 63 -1.81 -4.69 11.86
N ILE A 64 -0.80 -3.85 11.58
CA ILE A 64 0.37 -4.24 10.78
C ILE A 64 1.28 -5.16 11.59
N LEU A 65 1.48 -4.86 12.88
CA LEU A 65 2.25 -5.70 13.81
C LEU A 65 1.65 -7.11 13.93
N GLU A 66 0.34 -7.26 14.04
CA GLU A 66 -0.32 -8.59 14.05
C GLU A 66 -0.15 -9.35 12.73
N ARG A 67 -0.28 -8.67 11.59
CA ARG A 67 -0.21 -9.32 10.27
C ARG A 67 1.21 -9.70 9.84
N VAL A 68 2.21 -8.94 10.26
CA VAL A 68 3.62 -9.25 10.01
C VAL A 68 4.14 -10.22 11.07
N GLY A 69 3.78 -10.03 12.34
CA GLY A 69 4.09 -10.96 13.43
C GLY A 69 3.51 -12.34 13.19
N GLY A 70 2.24 -12.46 12.81
CA GLY A 70 1.60 -13.75 12.53
C GLY A 70 2.14 -14.47 11.29
N ARG A 71 2.77 -13.77 10.34
CA ARG A 71 3.42 -14.39 9.16
C ARG A 71 4.91 -14.72 9.37
N VAL A 72 5.55 -14.10 10.37
CA VAL A 72 6.95 -14.38 10.74
C VAL A 72 7.02 -15.44 11.84
N VAL A 73 5.94 -15.62 12.61
CA VAL A 73 5.74 -16.71 13.58
C VAL A 73 4.93 -17.86 12.94
N GLU A 74 5.24 -18.24 11.70
CA GLU A 74 5.06 -19.62 11.27
C GLU A 74 6.41 -20.31 11.51
N THR A 75 6.62 -20.81 12.72
CA THR A 75 7.64 -21.83 12.96
C THR A 75 7.27 -23.05 12.14
N PRO A 76 8.21 -23.63 11.36
CA PRO A 76 7.96 -24.92 10.73
C PRO A 76 7.84 -25.93 11.87
N GLU A 77 6.65 -26.50 12.05
CA GLU A 77 6.52 -27.77 12.76
C GLU A 77 5.98 -28.80 11.78
N ASP A 78 6.82 -29.82 11.64
CA ASP A 78 6.78 -31.02 10.84
C ASP A 78 5.66 -32.00 11.29
N GLU A 79 5.36 -32.93 10.38
CA GLU A 79 4.83 -34.30 10.60
C GLU A 79 3.36 -34.50 11.03
N GLU A 80 2.53 -34.88 10.05
CA GLU A 80 1.81 -36.18 10.07
C GLU A 80 2.01 -36.93 8.74
#